data_AF-A0A2G1YDJ6-F1
#
_entry.id   AF-A0A2G1YDJ6-F1
#
_cell.length_a   1.000
_cell.length_b   1.000
_cell.length_c   1.000
_cell.angle_alpha   90.00
_cell.angle_beta   90.00
_cell.angle_gamma   90.00
#
_symmetry.space_group_name_H-M   'P 1'
#
loop_
_entity.id
_entity.type
_entity.pdbx_description
1 polymer ?
#
loop_
_entity_poly.entity_id
_entity_poly.type
_entity_poly.pdbx_seq_one_letter_code
_entity_poly.pdbx_strand_id
1 'polypeptide(L)' 'MNGYVRLETVDGDFVVVNVDRVSFVRRYRGENDTSAVNFEKGNYLVVKGSLDSVMTILAEG' A
#
# COMPACT_ATOMS: atom_id res chain seq x y z
N MET A 1 4.86 7.21 -17.14
CA MET A 1 5.01 6.70 -15.76
C MET A 1 4.48 5.29 -15.74
N ASN A 2 5.28 4.33 -15.30
CA ASN A 2 4.84 2.95 -15.16
C ASN A 2 4.17 2.88 -13.79
N GLY A 3 2.83 2.93 -13.72
CA GLY A 3 2.00 3.00 -12.50
C GLY A 3 2.15 1.78 -11.59
N TYR A 4 3.38 1.49 -11.17
CA TYR A 4 3.81 0.38 -10.35
C TYR A 4 4.79 0.90 -9.31
N VAL A 5 4.47 0.73 -8.04
CA VAL A 5 5.32 1.13 -6.93
C VAL A 5 5.79 -0.08 -6.15
N ARG A 6 6.97 0.01 -5.55
CA ARG A 6 7.50 -1.02 -4.67
C ARG A 6 7.15 -0.68 -3.23
N LEU A 7 6.51 -1.61 -2.53
CA LEU A 7 6.17 -1.48 -1.10
C LEU A 7 6.77 -2.63 -0.30
N GLU A 8 7.11 -2.37 0.95
CA GLU A 8 7.57 -3.40 1.89
C GLU A 8 6.38 -3.93 2.69
N THR A 9 6.22 -5.23 2.76
CA THR A 9 5.22 -5.92 3.58
C THR A 9 5.61 -5.89 5.05
N VAL A 10 4.66 -6.15 5.95
CA VAL A 10 4.93 -6.25 7.39
C VAL A 10 5.95 -7.34 7.72
N ASP A 11 6.02 -8.40 6.92
CA ASP A 11 6.95 -9.52 7.08
C ASP A 11 8.36 -9.23 6.55
N GLY A 12 8.57 -8.06 5.91
CA GLY A 12 9.87 -7.61 5.38
C GLY A 12 10.11 -7.96 3.91
N ASP A 13 9.18 -8.65 3.25
CA ASP A 13 9.23 -8.87 1.80
C ASP A 13 8.86 -7.62 1.03
N PHE A 14 9.34 -7.51 -0.21
CA PHE A 14 8.94 -6.42 -1.10
C PHE A 14 8.00 -6.91 -2.20
N VAL A 15 6.97 -6.12 -2.44
CA VAL A 15 5.99 -6.35 -3.51
C VAL A 15 6.00 -5.19 -4.49
N VAL A 16 5.56 -5.46 -5.71
CA VAL A 16 5.29 -4.41 -6.71
C VAL A 16 3.79 -4.31 -6.89
N VAL A 17 3.26 -3.11 -6.67
CA VAL A 17 1.83 -2.81 -6.67
C VAL A 17 1.50 -1.92 -7.85
N ASN A 18 0.56 -2.34 -8.69
CA ASN A 18 -0.03 -1.49 -9.72
C ASN A 18 -0.96 -0.46 -9.05
N VAL A 19 -0.65 0.82 -9.18
CA VAL A 19 -1.37 1.94 -8.55
C VAL A 19 -2.79 2.07 -9.11
N ASP A 20 -2.98 1.83 -10.41
CA ASP A 20 -4.30 1.91 -11.07
C ASP A 20 -5.28 0.84 -10.53
N ARG A 21 -4.79 -0.21 -9.87
CA ARG A 21 -5.61 -1.26 -9.27
C ARG A 21 -5.91 -1.04 -7.79
N VAL A 22 -5.31 -0.01 -7.18
CA VAL A 22 -5.55 0.32 -5.77
C VAL A 22 -6.91 0.99 -5.66
N SER A 23 -7.79 0.44 -4.84
CA SER A 23 -9.10 1.03 -4.57
C SER A 23 -9.04 2.05 -3.44
N PHE A 24 -8.37 1.72 -2.32
CA PHE A 24 -8.18 2.63 -1.19
C PHE A 24 -7.06 2.13 -0.28
N VAL A 25 -6.54 3.03 0.57
CA VAL A 25 -5.58 2.72 1.63
C VAL A 25 -6.18 3.12 2.97
N ARG A 26 -5.92 2.32 4.02
CA ARG A 26 -6.31 2.63 5.39
C ARG A 26 -5.23 2.17 6.38
N ARG A 27 -5.23 2.73 7.59
CA ARG A 27 -4.41 2.20 8.69
C ARG A 27 -4.79 0.77 9.01
N TYR A 28 -3.81 -0.11 9.18
CA TYR A 28 -4.07 -1.51 9.52
C TYR A 28 -4.24 -1.64 11.05
N ARG A 29 -5.39 -2.14 11.50
CA ARG A 29 -5.72 -2.33 12.94
C ARG A 29 -5.53 -1.09 13.84
N GLY A 30 -5.48 0.12 13.26
CA GLY A 30 -5.23 1.35 14.01
C GLY A 30 -3.76 1.60 14.34
N GLU A 31 -2.84 0.78 13.85
CA GLU A 31 -1.40 1.01 13.96
C GLU A 31 -0.98 2.20 13.08
N ASN A 32 0.03 2.94 13.54
CA ASN A 32 0.50 4.15 12.84
C ASN A 32 1.52 3.85 11.75
N ASP A 33 2.23 2.71 11.85
CA ASP A 33 3.35 2.37 10.97
C ASP A 33 3.02 1.22 10.00
N THR A 34 1.75 0.82 9.93
CA THR A 34 1.27 -0.19 8.99
C THR A 34 -0.02 0.25 8.31
N SER A 35 -0.11 -0.04 7.01
CA SER A 35 -1.24 0.34 6.19
C SER A 35 -1.74 -0.85 5.37
N ALA A 36 -3.06 -0.94 5.20
CA ALA A 36 -3.70 -1.91 4.32
C ALA A 36 -4.03 -1.25 2.97
N VAL A 37 -3.33 -1.68 1.92
CA VAL A 37 -3.59 -1.32 0.53
C VAL A 37 -4.64 -2.27 -0.02
N ASN A 38 -5.82 -1.75 -0.35
CA ASN A 38 -6.93 -2.55 -0.85
C ASN A 38 -7.01 -2.48 -2.36
N PHE A 39 -7.35 -3.61 -2.96
CA PHE A 39 -7.55 -3.78 -4.39
C PHE A 39 -9.02 -4.11 -4.68
N GLU A 40 -9.37 -4.08 -5.97
CA GLU A 40 -10.67 -4.56 -6.40
C GLU A 40 -10.95 -5.99 -5.90
N LYS A 41 -12.22 -6.28 -5.64
CA LYS A 41 -12.73 -7.58 -5.12
C LYS A 41 -12.37 -7.89 -3.66
N GLY A 42 -11.96 -6.89 -2.87
CA GLY A 42 -11.82 -7.00 -1.42
C GLY A 42 -10.53 -7.67 -0.95
N ASN A 43 -9.58 -7.88 -1.85
CA ASN A 43 -8.23 -8.30 -1.48
C ASN A 43 -7.45 -7.10 -0.94
N TYR A 44 -6.62 -7.32 0.06
CA TYR A 44 -5.73 -6.29 0.57
C TYR A 44 -4.35 -6.84 0.90
N LEU A 45 -3.37 -5.96 0.83
CA LEU A 45 -2.01 -6.21 1.27
C LEU A 45 -1.69 -5.30 2.44
N VAL A 46 -1.06 -5.84 3.48
CA VAL A 46 -0.56 -5.02 4.59
C VAL A 46 0.91 -4.70 4.36
N VAL A 47 1.22 -3.42 4.37
CA VAL A 47 2.56 -2.88 4.10
C VAL A 47 3.03 -2.06 5.30
N LYS A 48 4.35 -1.96 5.43
CA LYS A 48 4.98 -1.00 6.34
C LYS A 48 4.81 0.41 5.80
N GLY A 49 4.68 1.36 6.73
CA GLY A 49 4.48 2.76 6.44
C GLY A 49 3.14 3.27 6.95
N SER A 50 3.17 4.51 7.43
CA SER A 50 1.97 5.24 7.81
C SER A 50 1.08 5.50 6.61
N LEU A 51 -0.20 5.77 6.88
CA LEU A 51 -1.17 6.08 5.82
C LEU A 51 -0.66 7.18 4.87
N ASP A 52 -0.12 8.26 5.43
CA ASP A 52 0.36 9.40 4.65
C ASP A 52 1.59 9.04 3.81
N SER A 53 2.51 8.25 4.38
CA SER A 53 3.70 7.77 3.66
C SER A 53 3.30 6.86 2.49
N VAL A 54 2.41 5.90 2.71
CA VAL A 54 1.96 4.96 1.67
C VAL A 54 1.17 5.69 0.58
N MET A 55 0.30 6.63 0.95
CA MET A 55 -0.43 7.46 -0.02
C MET A 55 0.50 8.33 -0.86
N THR A 56 1.57 8.88 -0.26
CA THR A 56 2.58 9.67 -0.98
C THR A 56 3.32 8.79 -2.00
N ILE A 57 3.78 7.61 -1.58
CA ILE A 57 4.46 6.66 -2.48
C ILE A 57 3.56 6.27 -3.67
N LEU A 58 2.28 6.01 -3.41
CA LEU A 58 1.32 5.68 -4.46
C LEU A 58 1.06 6.85 -5.42
N ALA A 59 1.04 8.09 -4.93
CA ALA A 59 0.82 9.28 -5.76
C ALA A 59 2.04 9.64 -6.64
N GLU A 60 3.24 9.20 -6.26
CA GLU A 60 4.48 9.40 -7.03
C GLU A 60 4.69 8.34 -8.14
N GLY A 61 3.88 7.27 -8.14
CA GLY A 61 3.97 6.12 -9.06
C GLY A 61 3.42 6.34 -10.46
#